data_AF-A0A3A9C6I1-F1
#
_entry.id   AF-A0A3A9C6I1-F1
#
_cell.length_a   1.000
_cell.length_b   1.000
_cell.length_c   1.000
_cell.angle_alpha   90.00
_cell.angle_beta   90.00
_cell.angle_gamma   90.00
#
_symmetry.space_group_name_H-M   'P 1'
#
loop_
_entity.id
_entity.type
_entity.pdbx_description
1 polymer ?
#
loop_
_entity_poly.entity_id
_entity_poly.type
_entity_poly.pdbx_seq_one_letter_code
_entity_poly.pdbx_strand_id
1 'polypeptide(L)'
;MIISVFLILIILLMYRYFKKKDVRKFANILVYGGIIGVALFWIVQTIQLPYYTNIITDGKIIQSDGIQISQYLNKEDYDYIYYVYGDMDEENSYYRNFYGYLKYPYQFLSKNDIIEVINKRKGRKIIFISLSNLTTMSSNIKYVNVTTSRLHMFTV
;
A
#
# COMPACT_ATOMS: atom_id res chain seq x y z
N MET A 1 9.19 21.91 -19.57
CA MET A 1 9.12 23.23 -20.22
C MET A 1 8.74 24.35 -19.26
N ILE A 2 7.66 24.23 -18.48
CA ILE A 2 7.22 25.27 -17.52
C ILE A 2 8.27 25.56 -16.43
N ILE A 3 8.90 24.52 -15.86
CA ILE A 3 9.94 24.65 -14.82
C ILE A 3 11.18 25.40 -15.36
N SER A 4 11.56 25.14 -16.61
CA SER A 4 12.71 25.77 -17.27
C SER A 4 12.49 27.26 -17.51
N VAL A 5 11.26 27.65 -17.91
CA VAL A 5 10.87 29.05 -18.09
C VAL A 5 10.86 29.79 -16.74
N PHE A 6 10.39 29.14 -15.67
CA PHE A 6 10.36 29.71 -14.32
C PHE A 6 11.77 29.97 -13.77
N LEU A 7 12.71 29.04 -14.00
CA LEU A 7 14.12 29.19 -13.64
C LEU A 7 14.78 30.36 -14.37
N ILE A 8 14.53 30.51 -15.67
CA ILE A 8 15.05 31.65 -16.46
C ILE A 8 14.48 32.97 -15.95
N LEU A 9 13.19 33.00 -15.61
CA LEU A 9 12.54 34.20 -15.06
C LEU A 9 13.14 34.61 -13.71
N ILE A 10 13.42 33.63 -12.84
CA ILE A 10 14.11 33.84 -11.57
C ILE A 10 15.50 34.42 -11.81
N ILE A 11 16.30 33.83 -12.72
CA ILE A 11 17.66 34.31 -13.04
C ILE A 11 17.64 35.74 -13.58
N LEU A 12 16.67 36.09 -14.44
CA LEU A 12 16.52 37.43 -14.98
C LEU A 12 16.12 38.46 -13.90
N LEU A 13 15.23 38.08 -12.98
CA LEU A 13 14.86 38.90 -11.82
C LEU A 13 16.06 39.08 -10.88
N MET A 14 16.85 38.03 -10.65
CA MET A 14 18.11 38.11 -9.89
C MET A 14 19.07 39.11 -10.53
N TYR A 15 19.38 38.96 -11.83
CA TYR A 15 20.32 39.83 -12.55
C TYR A 15 19.91 41.32 -12.51
N ARG A 16 18.61 41.60 -12.68
CA ARG A 16 18.08 42.96 -12.67
C ARG A 16 18.11 43.59 -11.27
N TYR A 17 17.99 42.78 -10.22
CA TYR A 17 18.08 43.22 -8.82
C TYR A 17 19.53 43.45 -8.38
N PHE A 18 20.48 42.59 -8.79
CA PHE A 18 21.92 42.73 -8.55
C PHE A 18 22.49 44.06 -9.06
N LYS A 19 21.92 44.60 -10.15
CA LYS A 19 22.38 45.87 -10.73
C LYS A 19 22.05 47.10 -9.87
N LYS A 20 21.16 47.02 -8.88
CA LYS A 20 20.58 48.20 -8.20
C LYS A 20 20.68 48.23 -6.67
N LYS A 21 21.08 47.16 -5.95
CA LYS A 21 21.10 47.17 -4.47
C LYS A 21 22.24 46.37 -3.84
N ASP A 22 22.54 46.78 -2.60
CA ASP A 22 23.47 46.21 -1.64
C ASP A 22 23.37 44.68 -1.54
N VAL A 23 24.42 44.00 -2.03
CA VAL A 23 24.46 42.56 -2.28
C VAL A 23 24.13 41.73 -1.03
N ARG A 24 24.45 42.26 0.17
CA ARG A 24 24.15 41.59 1.45
C ARG A 24 22.65 41.42 1.73
N LYS A 25 21.82 42.44 1.45
CA LYS A 25 20.37 42.34 1.69
C LYS A 25 19.73 41.31 0.77
N PHE A 26 20.23 41.19 -0.45
CA PHE A 26 19.74 40.21 -1.42
C PHE A 26 20.18 38.78 -1.09
N ALA A 27 21.44 38.58 -0.68
CA ALA A 27 21.93 37.30 -0.19
C ALA A 27 21.08 36.79 0.97
N ASN A 28 20.73 37.67 1.92
CA ASN A 28 19.84 37.32 3.02
C ASN A 28 18.45 36.90 2.51
N ILE A 29 17.85 37.63 1.57
CA ILE A 29 16.54 37.28 0.99
C ILE A 29 16.57 35.92 0.29
N LEU A 30 17.65 35.60 -0.45
CA LEU A 30 17.80 34.29 -1.09
C LEU A 30 17.94 33.15 -0.08
N VAL A 31 18.74 33.35 0.96
CA VAL A 31 18.93 32.34 2.02
C VAL A 31 17.62 32.12 2.78
N TYR A 32 16.95 33.18 3.23
CA TYR A 32 15.67 33.07 3.91
C TYR A 32 14.58 32.50 3.00
N GLY A 33 14.53 32.91 1.73
CA GLY A 33 13.60 32.37 0.74
C GLY A 33 13.84 30.88 0.46
N GLY A 34 15.10 30.45 0.40
CA GLY A 34 15.47 29.04 0.27
C GLY A 34 15.08 28.22 1.48
N ILE A 35 15.33 28.73 2.69
CA ILE A 35 14.90 28.08 3.95
C ILE A 35 13.37 27.94 3.99
N ILE A 36 12.64 29.00 3.66
CA ILE A 36 11.17 28.98 3.60
C ILE A 36 10.68 27.99 2.54
N GLY A 37 11.31 27.96 1.36
CA GLY A 37 10.97 27.02 0.29
C GLY A 37 11.17 25.56 0.71
N VAL A 38 12.29 25.25 1.36
CA VAL A 38 12.56 23.92 1.91
C VAL A 38 11.54 23.58 3.00
N ALA A 39 11.26 24.50 3.92
CA ALA A 39 10.27 24.28 4.98
C ALA A 39 8.86 24.00 4.41
N LEU A 40 8.42 24.77 3.41
CA LEU A 40 7.15 24.56 2.72
C LEU A 40 7.11 23.21 1.98
N PHE A 41 8.20 22.81 1.32
CA PHE A 41 8.31 21.50 0.69
C PHE A 41 8.15 20.37 1.72
N TRP A 42 8.82 20.47 2.87
CA TRP A 42 8.68 19.50 3.96
C TRP A 42 7.25 19.42 4.51
N ILE A 43 6.57 20.55 4.68
CA ILE A 43 5.17 20.59 5.13
C ILE A 43 4.27 19.86 4.11
N VAL A 44 4.44 20.17 2.82
CA VAL A 44 3.67 19.53 1.74
C VAL A 44 3.91 18.02 1.74
N GLN A 45 5.16 17.56 1.85
CA GLN A 45 5.48 16.13 1.90
C GLN A 45 4.87 15.43 3.13
N THR A 46 4.88 16.11 4.29
CA THR A 46 4.31 15.57 5.53
C THR A 46 2.79 15.38 5.42
N ILE A 47 2.11 16.18 4.59
CA ILE A 47 0.67 16.04 4.31
C ILE A 47 0.42 15.05 3.16
N GLN A 48 1.24 15.08 2.11
CA GLN A 48 1.06 14.24 0.92
C GLN A 48 1.27 12.76 1.23
N LEU A 49 2.24 12.40 2.06
CA LEU A 49 2.52 11.01 2.42
C LEU A 49 1.29 10.32 3.06
N PRO A 50 0.69 10.82 4.16
CA PRO A 50 -0.47 10.19 4.75
C PRO A 50 -1.70 10.26 3.85
N TYR A 51 -1.83 11.28 3.00
CA TYR A 51 -2.89 11.35 1.99
C TYR A 51 -2.74 10.20 0.97
N TYR A 52 -1.57 10.05 0.36
CA TYR A 52 -1.30 9.01 -0.63
C TYR A 52 -1.44 7.61 -0.01
N THR A 53 -0.83 7.39 1.16
CA THR A 53 -0.86 6.09 1.82
C THR A 53 -2.27 5.66 2.23
N ASN A 54 -3.11 6.59 2.69
CA ASN A 54 -4.44 6.24 3.20
C ASN A 54 -5.54 6.29 2.15
N ILE A 55 -5.50 7.23 1.21
CA ILE A 55 -6.58 7.44 0.24
C ILE A 55 -6.28 6.72 -1.08
N ILE A 56 -5.01 6.65 -1.50
CA ILE A 56 -4.66 6.04 -2.79
C ILE A 56 -4.32 4.57 -2.62
N THR A 57 -3.61 4.21 -1.54
CA THR A 57 -3.21 2.81 -1.29
C THR A 57 -4.01 2.11 -0.20
N ASP A 58 -5.12 2.70 0.28
CA ASP A 58 -6.01 2.12 1.29
C ASP A 58 -5.29 1.59 2.56
N GLY A 59 -4.19 2.24 2.96
CA GLY A 59 -3.27 1.70 3.97
C GLY A 59 -3.94 1.41 5.32
N LYS A 60 -4.89 2.25 5.76
CA LYS A 60 -5.70 2.01 6.97
C LYS A 60 -6.57 0.76 6.86
N ILE A 61 -7.13 0.51 5.68
CA ILE A 61 -7.99 -0.65 5.43
C ILE A 61 -7.13 -1.92 5.41
N ILE A 62 -6.00 -1.90 4.73
CA ILE A 62 -5.04 -3.01 4.69
C ILE A 62 -4.55 -3.35 6.10
N GLN A 63 -4.21 -2.34 6.90
CA GLN A 63 -3.77 -2.52 8.27
C GLN A 63 -4.89 -3.12 9.14
N SER A 64 -6.12 -2.59 9.02
CA SER A 64 -7.29 -3.11 9.75
C SER A 64 -7.58 -4.57 9.40
N ASP A 65 -7.69 -4.88 8.10
CA ASP A 65 -7.95 -6.24 7.63
C ASP A 65 -6.80 -7.19 8.05
N GLY A 66 -5.55 -6.71 8.02
CA GLY A 66 -4.37 -7.47 8.45
C GLY A 66 -4.39 -7.82 9.93
N ILE A 67 -4.75 -6.86 10.79
CA ILE A 67 -4.91 -7.09 12.23
C ILE A 67 -6.01 -8.12 12.49
N GLN A 68 -7.17 -7.97 11.85
CA GLN A 68 -8.30 -8.88 12.08
C GLN A 68 -8.00 -10.31 11.64
N ILE A 69 -7.43 -10.46 10.44
CA ILE A 69 -7.02 -11.77 9.92
C ILE A 69 -5.94 -12.37 10.82
N SER A 70 -4.93 -11.59 11.24
CA SER A 70 -3.89 -12.07 12.17
C SER A 70 -4.46 -12.53 13.51
N GLN A 71 -5.38 -11.76 14.10
CA GLN A 71 -6.02 -12.14 15.34
C GLN A 71 -6.84 -13.43 15.20
N TYR A 72 -7.51 -13.62 14.06
CA TYR A 72 -8.24 -14.85 13.78
C TYR A 72 -7.29 -16.04 13.62
N LEU A 73 -6.28 -15.93 12.76
CA LEU A 73 -5.30 -16.98 12.48
C LEU A 73 -4.43 -17.34 13.69
N ASN A 74 -4.22 -16.42 14.63
CA ASN A 74 -3.50 -16.74 15.87
C ASN A 74 -4.38 -17.47 16.89
N LYS A 75 -5.71 -17.34 16.80
CA LYS A 75 -6.65 -18.09 17.64
C LYS A 75 -6.94 -19.48 17.06
N GLU A 76 -7.01 -19.57 15.75
CA GLU A 76 -7.31 -20.78 15.01
C GLU A 76 -6.04 -21.41 14.48
N ASP A 77 -5.68 -22.59 14.97
CA ASP A 77 -4.47 -23.29 14.52
C ASP A 77 -4.71 -23.92 13.14
N TYR A 78 -4.15 -23.33 12.09
CA TYR A 78 -4.25 -23.80 10.70
C TYR A 78 -2.92 -24.42 10.25
N ASP A 79 -2.98 -25.60 9.62
CA ASP A 79 -1.78 -26.25 9.06
C ASP A 79 -1.20 -25.45 7.88
N TYR A 80 -2.07 -24.83 7.06
CA TYR A 80 -1.67 -24.10 5.86
C TYR A 80 -2.54 -22.86 5.61
N ILE A 81 -1.86 -21.76 5.27
CA ILE A 81 -2.47 -20.46 4.93
C ILE A 81 -2.06 -20.10 3.50
N TYR A 82 -3.04 -20.01 2.61
CA TYR A 82 -2.86 -19.70 1.20
C TYR A 82 -3.46 -18.36 0.82
N TYR A 83 -2.73 -17.57 0.03
CA TYR A 83 -3.25 -16.37 -0.61
C TYR A 83 -3.62 -16.69 -2.03
N VAL A 84 -4.89 -16.57 -2.36
CA VAL A 84 -5.39 -16.88 -3.70
C VAL A 84 -5.29 -15.62 -4.55
N TYR A 85 -4.47 -15.69 -5.60
CA TYR A 85 -4.45 -14.69 -6.65
C TYR A 85 -5.29 -15.16 -7.83
N GLY A 86 -6.16 -14.28 -8.32
CA GLY A 86 -7.32 -14.64 -9.14
C GLY A 86 -7.21 -14.20 -10.58
N ASP A 87 -6.99 -12.92 -10.84
CA ASP A 87 -6.93 -12.37 -12.18
C ASP A 87 -5.94 -11.20 -12.17
N MET A 88 -4.96 -11.23 -13.07
CA MET A 88 -4.09 -10.07 -13.34
C MET A 88 -5.04 -8.98 -13.87
N ASP A 89 -5.20 -7.81 -13.25
CA ASP A 89 -4.30 -6.71 -13.58
C ASP A 89 -4.36 -5.48 -12.64
N GLU A 90 -5.22 -5.41 -11.61
CA GLU A 90 -5.32 -4.17 -10.79
C GLU A 90 -5.23 -4.37 -9.27
N GLU A 91 -5.48 -5.58 -8.75
CA GLU A 91 -5.60 -5.81 -7.29
C GLU A 91 -4.32 -6.31 -6.60
N ASN A 92 -3.22 -6.50 -7.36
CA ASN A 92 -1.94 -6.99 -6.82
C ASN A 92 -1.30 -6.04 -5.78
N SER A 93 -1.63 -4.75 -5.81
CA SER A 93 -1.09 -3.77 -4.87
C SER A 93 -1.57 -4.01 -3.43
N TYR A 94 -2.80 -4.50 -3.26
CA TYR A 94 -3.40 -4.73 -1.96
C TYR A 94 -2.71 -5.90 -1.23
N TYR A 95 -2.54 -7.03 -1.92
CA TYR A 95 -1.81 -8.17 -1.38
C TYR A 95 -0.37 -7.79 -1.04
N ARG A 96 0.34 -7.06 -1.92
CA ARG A 96 1.75 -6.69 -1.71
C ARG A 96 1.97 -5.93 -0.39
N ASN A 97 1.03 -5.09 -0.01
CA ASN A 97 1.08 -4.29 1.22
C ASN A 97 0.55 -5.05 2.46
N PHE A 98 -0.19 -6.13 2.25
CA PHE A 98 -0.74 -6.98 3.31
C PHE A 98 0.30 -7.94 3.92
N TYR A 99 1.32 -8.36 3.16
CA TYR A 99 2.35 -9.31 3.62
C TYR A 99 3.13 -8.85 4.86
N GLY A 100 3.22 -7.55 5.13
CA GLY A 100 3.92 -7.02 6.29
C GLY A 100 3.31 -7.40 7.65
N TYR A 101 2.08 -7.95 7.67
CA TYR A 101 1.29 -8.10 8.90
C TYR A 101 1.12 -9.54 9.39
N LEU A 102 1.61 -10.56 8.67
CA LEU A 102 1.40 -11.98 9.03
C LEU A 102 2.70 -12.78 9.12
N LYS A 103 2.82 -13.58 10.19
CA LYS A 103 4.08 -14.20 10.69
C LYS A 103 4.37 -15.61 10.16
N TYR A 104 3.54 -16.17 9.29
CA TYR A 104 3.64 -17.58 8.85
C TYR A 104 4.33 -17.72 7.48
N PRO A 105 4.91 -18.88 7.12
CA PRO A 105 5.36 -19.15 5.75
C PRO A 105 4.13 -19.22 4.83
N TYR A 106 3.72 -18.07 4.31
CA TYR A 106 2.59 -17.94 3.41
C TYR A 106 2.93 -18.45 2.01
N GLN A 107 1.98 -19.13 1.39
CA GLN A 107 2.11 -19.63 0.01
C GLN A 107 1.08 -18.92 -0.86
N PHE A 108 1.56 -18.27 -1.92
CA PHE A 108 0.69 -17.78 -2.99
C PHE A 108 0.18 -18.98 -3.78
N LEU A 109 -1.10 -18.98 -4.10
CA LEU A 109 -1.75 -20.04 -4.83
C LEU A 109 -2.56 -19.43 -5.96
N SER A 110 -2.39 -19.94 -7.18
CA SER A 110 -3.29 -19.56 -8.26
C SER A 110 -4.69 -20.08 -7.95
N LYS A 111 -5.71 -19.31 -8.31
CA LYS A 111 -7.11 -19.76 -8.22
C LYS A 111 -7.32 -21.13 -8.90
N ASN A 112 -6.58 -21.42 -9.96
CA ASN A 112 -6.67 -22.69 -10.69
C ASN A 112 -6.11 -23.90 -9.93
N ASP A 113 -5.22 -23.67 -8.95
CA ASP A 113 -4.50 -24.73 -8.24
C ASP A 113 -5.17 -25.12 -6.92
N ILE A 114 -6.26 -24.44 -6.53
CA ILE A 114 -6.97 -24.64 -5.25
C ILE A 114 -7.40 -26.10 -5.09
N ILE A 115 -8.00 -26.69 -6.11
CA ILE A 115 -8.52 -28.06 -6.06
C ILE A 115 -7.39 -29.08 -5.89
N GLU A 116 -6.26 -28.87 -6.57
CA GLU A 116 -5.08 -29.73 -6.41
C GLU A 116 -4.56 -29.69 -4.98
N VAL A 117 -4.44 -28.50 -4.39
CA VAL A 117 -3.97 -28.34 -3.00
C VAL A 117 -4.91 -29.00 -2.00
N ILE A 118 -6.22 -28.84 -2.17
CA ILE A 118 -7.22 -29.49 -1.31
C ILE A 118 -7.05 -31.02 -1.35
N ASN A 119 -6.87 -31.59 -2.54
CA ASN A 119 -6.70 -33.04 -2.70
C ASN A 119 -5.37 -33.54 -2.14
N LYS A 120 -4.28 -32.80 -2.40
CA LYS A 120 -2.93 -33.15 -1.93
C LYS A 120 -2.79 -33.10 -0.42
N ARG A 121 -3.53 -32.20 0.23
CA ARG A 121 -3.48 -31.96 1.68
C ARG A 121 -4.74 -32.41 2.41
N LYS A 122 -5.45 -33.40 1.85
CA LYS A 122 -6.68 -33.94 2.42
C LYS A 122 -6.52 -34.30 3.90
N GLY A 123 -7.42 -33.81 4.75
CA GLY A 123 -7.41 -34.04 6.21
C GLY A 123 -6.58 -33.03 7.01
N ARG A 124 -5.98 -32.02 6.37
CA ARG A 124 -5.34 -30.87 7.02
C ARG A 124 -6.29 -29.68 7.06
N LYS A 125 -6.16 -28.84 8.09
CA LYS A 125 -6.96 -27.62 8.23
C LYS A 125 -6.31 -26.51 7.41
N ILE A 126 -6.98 -26.08 6.35
CA ILE A 126 -6.45 -25.13 5.37
C ILE A 126 -7.31 -23.88 5.34
N ILE A 127 -6.69 -22.72 5.25
CA ILE A 127 -7.36 -21.45 5.02
C ILE A 127 -6.87 -20.77 3.75
N PHE A 128 -7.81 -20.26 2.98
CA PHE A 128 -7.59 -19.47 1.78
C PHE A 128 -8.03 -18.03 2.05
N ILE A 129 -7.16 -17.07 1.74
CA ILE A 129 -7.41 -15.64 1.84
C ILE A 129 -7.48 -15.12 0.41
N SER A 130 -8.61 -14.52 0.04
CA SER A 130 -8.91 -14.11 -1.34
C SER A 130 -9.71 -12.82 -1.38
N LEU A 131 -9.46 -11.94 -2.35
CA LEU A 131 -10.33 -10.81 -2.69
C LEU A 131 -11.62 -11.26 -3.39
N SER A 132 -11.56 -12.41 -4.08
CA SER A 132 -12.71 -12.98 -4.77
C SER A 132 -13.41 -14.05 -3.92
N ASN A 133 -14.72 -14.19 -4.11
CA ASN A 133 -15.48 -15.26 -3.47
C ASN A 133 -15.12 -16.63 -4.07
N LEU A 134 -14.71 -17.58 -3.22
CA LEU A 134 -14.26 -18.92 -3.62
C LEU A 134 -15.28 -20.03 -3.34
N THR A 135 -16.43 -19.74 -2.72
CA THR A 135 -17.42 -20.78 -2.37
C THR A 135 -17.99 -21.53 -3.58
N THR A 136 -17.92 -20.94 -4.77
CA THR A 136 -18.38 -21.57 -6.02
C THR A 136 -17.40 -22.59 -6.60
N MET A 137 -16.15 -22.63 -6.12
CA MET A 137 -15.11 -23.49 -6.69
C MET A 137 -15.18 -24.94 -6.19
N SER A 138 -15.72 -25.18 -5.00
CA SER A 138 -15.92 -26.52 -4.45
C SER A 138 -16.92 -26.48 -3.30
N SER A 139 -17.75 -27.53 -3.18
CA SER A 139 -18.65 -27.72 -2.05
C SER A 139 -17.94 -27.89 -0.71
N ASN A 140 -16.65 -28.22 -0.72
CA ASN A 140 -15.84 -28.38 0.49
C ASN A 140 -15.34 -27.04 1.05
N ILE A 141 -15.39 -25.96 0.26
CA ILE A 141 -14.91 -24.63 0.66
C ILE A 141 -16.03 -23.90 1.41
N LYS A 142 -15.77 -23.56 2.67
CA LYS A 142 -16.71 -22.85 3.54
C LYS A 142 -16.21 -21.44 3.82
N TYR A 143 -17.11 -20.47 3.76
CA TYR A 143 -16.79 -19.10 4.14
C TYR A 143 -16.51 -18.99 5.64
N VAL A 144 -15.46 -18.25 5.99
CA VAL A 144 -15.12 -17.92 7.36
C VAL A 144 -15.55 -16.48 7.61
N ASN A 145 -16.46 -16.29 8.57
CA ASN A 145 -17.00 -14.97 8.88
C ASN A 145 -16.03 -14.16 9.75
N VAL A 146 -15.18 -13.37 9.10
CA VAL A 146 -14.36 -12.33 9.72
C VAL A 146 -14.68 -10.98 9.07
N THR A 147 -14.74 -9.93 9.89
CA THR A 147 -15.24 -8.59 9.50
C THR A 147 -14.17 -7.77 8.77
N THR A 148 -13.67 -8.30 7.67
CA THR A 148 -12.72 -7.63 6.78
C THR A 148 -13.44 -6.77 5.73
N SER A 149 -12.77 -5.73 5.27
CA SER A 149 -13.34 -4.76 4.32
C SER A 149 -13.25 -5.23 2.88
N ARG A 150 -12.15 -5.91 2.51
CA ARG A 150 -11.93 -6.39 1.14
C ARG A 150 -11.59 -7.87 1.04
N LEU A 151 -10.84 -8.40 2.00
CA LEU A 151 -10.44 -9.80 1.96
C LEU A 151 -11.57 -10.70 2.44
N HIS A 152 -11.62 -11.90 1.90
CA HIS A 152 -12.50 -12.97 2.30
C HIS A 152 -11.64 -14.16 2.71
N MET A 153 -12.12 -14.88 3.72
CA MET A 153 -11.45 -16.09 4.19
C MET A 153 -12.33 -17.31 3.97
N PHE A 154 -11.70 -18.40 3.58
CA PHE A 154 -12.38 -19.67 3.31
C PHE A 154 -11.60 -20.82 3.91
N THR A 155 -12.28 -21.77 4.52
CA THR A 155 -11.69 -22.97 5.11
C THR A 155 -12.17 -24.22 4.40
N VAL A 156 -11.34 -25.24 4.41
CA VAL A 156 -11.68 -26.61 3.99
C VAL A 156 -11.47 -27.56 5.16
#